data_AF-B0CNC0-F1
#
_entry.id   AF-B0CNC0-F1
#
_cell.length_a   1.000
_cell.length_b   1.000
_cell.length_c   1.000
_cell.angle_alpha   90.00
_cell.angle_beta   90.00
_cell.angle_gamma   90.00
#
_symmetry.space_group_name_H-M   'P 1'
#
loop_
_entity.id
_entity.type
_entity.pdbx_description
1 polymer ?
#
loop_
_entity_poly.entity_id
_entity_poly.type
_entity_poly.pdbx_seq_one_letter_code
_entity_poly.pdbx_strand_id
1 'polypeptide(L)'
;MTLAELPIELYEAILFYVPSRDLQYTILSVSRALPFSPVPLHELFRSIRITRPEQAIHLYRRLRLRNRSTLKPNLNGLEEATQDKAASWIRELFIESWSVDADVVLNLVKLIPRLNLLNLWIGPNNFTPEHLEELCEKPIPGLTYLSLRFRPYVQKANYYQFLKGAYFDSTLIAISRWPPSDLATISIVQDPVPPEEQSRPAFAQPIVFFRLQPSVSILIHSESLSSSLTSVRLRVPLRPVASAFCLSASAAITLDTHTLSIPELEFIDLSTSAVLESEIDTFSVCFKTLEHLILDGCGLSTMREGEWSAIGKRCALAGVQRAREREKTLKTWLETWLATASVGNDNVLAEAAADLNIRAKKPRRGRRGLATATISLRSSSPDAASSSRPSLSTRRFEIPKIRILPPLPTLTTLSMAASSIKPDMYPVSITEFEAGWAEGIAQLAVTRARLRASARNGVRVVRFMEDSESDSQDGGREGLEGLEDVNKDDQAAFDMPVEIGDGRDVYRAPVLCLAGDAEVGHSEGCGHAVASRIWVG
;
A
#
# COMPACT_ATOMS: atom_id res chain seq x y z
N MET A 1 9.52 -25.99 -43.49
CA MET A 1 9.90 -26.12 -42.08
C MET A 1 8.70 -26.68 -41.36
N THR A 2 8.82 -27.90 -40.81
CA THR A 2 7.73 -28.51 -40.05
C THR A 2 7.84 -28.12 -38.58
N LEU A 3 6.74 -28.15 -37.84
CA LEU A 3 6.76 -27.79 -36.41
C LEU A 3 7.74 -28.67 -35.61
N ALA A 4 7.97 -29.93 -36.05
CA ALA A 4 8.86 -30.89 -35.42
C ALA A 4 10.35 -30.55 -35.51
N GLU A 5 10.73 -29.62 -36.39
CA GLU A 5 12.12 -29.22 -36.65
C GLU A 5 12.48 -27.89 -35.96
N LEU A 6 11.56 -27.34 -35.17
CA LEU A 6 11.82 -26.10 -34.43
C LEU A 6 12.86 -26.36 -33.33
N PRO A 7 13.85 -25.48 -33.16
CA PRO A 7 14.76 -25.54 -32.02
C PRO A 7 14.01 -25.18 -30.72
N ILE A 8 14.56 -25.58 -29.58
CA ILE A 8 13.89 -25.47 -28.27
C ILE A 8 13.52 -24.03 -27.91
N GLU A 9 14.33 -23.06 -28.32
CA GLU A 9 14.12 -21.63 -28.06
C GLU A 9 12.85 -21.12 -28.75
N LEU A 10 12.52 -21.65 -29.93
CA LEU A 10 11.27 -21.31 -30.61
C LEU A 10 10.06 -21.95 -29.93
N TYR A 11 10.20 -23.14 -29.36
CA TYR A 11 9.15 -23.72 -28.52
C TYR A 11 8.92 -22.89 -27.26
N GLU A 12 10.00 -22.47 -26.58
CA GLU A 12 9.90 -21.60 -25.40
C GLU A 12 9.21 -20.28 -25.75
N ALA A 13 9.58 -19.65 -26.87
CA ALA A 13 8.93 -18.43 -27.34
C ALA A 13 7.44 -18.61 -27.67
N ILE A 14 7.06 -19.75 -28.27
CA ILE A 14 5.65 -20.06 -28.54
C ILE A 14 4.88 -20.30 -27.24
N LEU A 15 5.45 -21.11 -26.34
CA LEU A 15 4.83 -21.48 -25.07
C LEU A 15 4.73 -20.29 -24.11
N PHE A 16 5.59 -19.28 -24.24
CA PHE A 16 5.50 -18.03 -23.49
C PHE A 16 4.17 -17.29 -23.68
N TYR A 17 3.51 -17.45 -24.84
CA TYR A 17 2.20 -16.85 -25.10
C TYR A 17 1.02 -17.70 -24.61
N VAL A 18 1.27 -18.91 -24.11
CA VAL A 18 0.22 -19.78 -23.56
C VAL A 18 -0.07 -19.35 -22.12
N PRO A 19 -1.34 -19.09 -21.75
CA PRO A 19 -1.69 -18.76 -20.36
C PRO A 19 -1.17 -19.83 -19.38
N SER A 20 -0.62 -19.41 -18.23
CA SER A 20 -0.02 -20.33 -17.24
C SER A 20 -0.96 -21.47 -16.82
N ARG A 21 -2.28 -21.20 -16.81
CA ARG A 21 -3.33 -22.19 -16.51
C ARG A 21 -3.36 -23.35 -17.52
N ASP A 22 -3.10 -23.07 -18.79
CA ASP A 22 -3.19 -24.02 -19.90
C ASP A 22 -1.82 -24.58 -20.32
N LEU A 23 -0.73 -23.98 -19.80
CA LEU A 23 0.65 -24.28 -20.18
C LEU A 23 1.00 -25.76 -19.99
N GLN A 24 0.74 -26.33 -18.81
CA GLN A 24 1.05 -27.74 -18.55
C GLN A 24 0.34 -28.70 -19.52
N TYR A 25 -0.96 -28.48 -19.72
CA TYR A 25 -1.76 -29.31 -20.62
C TYR A 25 -1.28 -29.19 -22.07
N THR A 26 -0.95 -27.96 -22.48
CA THR A 26 -0.43 -27.66 -23.82
C THR A 26 0.91 -28.37 -24.05
N ILE A 27 1.87 -28.26 -23.13
CA ILE A 27 3.18 -28.92 -23.25
C ILE A 27 3.03 -30.45 -23.30
N LEU A 28 2.17 -31.03 -22.45
CA LEU A 28 1.90 -32.47 -22.48
C LEU A 28 1.29 -32.91 -23.81
N SER A 29 0.39 -32.11 -24.38
CA SER A 29 -0.24 -32.40 -25.67
C SER A 29 0.78 -32.30 -26.81
N VAL A 30 1.59 -31.24 -26.83
CA VAL A 30 2.63 -31.02 -27.85
C VAL A 30 3.72 -32.09 -27.77
N SER A 31 4.20 -32.43 -26.58
CA SER A 31 5.22 -33.48 -26.40
C SER A 31 4.73 -34.88 -26.82
N ARG A 32 3.42 -35.14 -26.72
CA ARG A 32 2.82 -36.39 -27.23
C ARG A 32 2.62 -36.37 -28.74
N ALA A 33 2.21 -35.23 -29.30
CA ALA A 33 2.00 -35.07 -30.73
C ALA A 33 3.32 -35.07 -31.52
N LEU A 34 4.38 -34.54 -30.92
CA LEU A 34 5.71 -34.36 -31.52
C LEU A 34 6.80 -35.00 -30.63
N PRO A 35 6.82 -36.34 -30.49
CA PRO A 35 7.64 -37.05 -29.49
C PRO A 35 9.15 -36.92 -29.70
N PHE A 36 9.59 -36.58 -30.92
CA PHE A 36 11.00 -36.39 -31.25
C PHE A 36 11.46 -34.93 -31.24
N SER A 37 10.51 -34.01 -31.05
CA SER A 37 10.80 -32.58 -31.04
C SER A 37 11.35 -32.15 -29.68
N PRO A 38 12.28 -31.17 -29.60
CA PRO A 38 12.87 -30.74 -28.34
C PRO A 38 11.93 -29.82 -27.53
N VAL A 39 10.75 -30.33 -27.17
CA VAL A 39 9.75 -29.62 -26.37
C VAL A 39 10.31 -29.39 -24.94
N PRO A 40 10.29 -28.17 -24.39
CA PRO A 40 10.88 -27.86 -23.09
C PRO A 40 10.05 -28.45 -21.94
N LEU A 41 10.31 -29.70 -21.58
CA LEU A 41 9.55 -30.42 -20.53
C LEU A 41 9.72 -29.81 -19.13
N HIS A 42 10.75 -28.99 -18.90
CA HIS A 42 10.95 -28.32 -17.61
C HIS A 42 9.83 -27.31 -17.31
N GLU A 43 9.22 -26.72 -18.34
CA GLU A 43 8.08 -25.81 -18.22
C GLU A 43 6.83 -26.50 -17.65
N LEU A 44 6.75 -27.85 -17.70
CA LEU A 44 5.71 -28.60 -16.98
C LEU A 44 5.73 -28.37 -15.47
N PHE A 45 6.89 -28.02 -14.91
CA PHE A 45 7.08 -27.83 -13.48
C PHE A 45 7.04 -26.37 -13.06
N ARG A 46 7.06 -25.42 -14.01
CA ARG A 46 7.16 -23.98 -13.70
C ARG A 46 6.02 -23.49 -12.82
N SER A 47 4.79 -23.83 -13.20
CA SER A 47 3.57 -23.42 -12.50
C SER A 47 2.80 -24.65 -12.07
N ILE A 48 2.72 -24.92 -10.76
CA ILE A 48 2.06 -26.10 -10.22
C ILE A 48 0.73 -25.72 -9.57
N ARG A 49 -0.36 -26.33 -10.02
CA ARG A 49 -1.69 -26.18 -9.43
C ARG A 49 -2.15 -27.48 -8.75
N ILE A 50 -2.47 -27.39 -7.46
CA ILE A 50 -3.01 -28.46 -6.63
C ILE A 50 -4.47 -28.14 -6.38
N THR A 51 -5.36 -28.85 -7.06
CA THR A 51 -6.83 -28.73 -6.91
C THR A 51 -7.42 -29.88 -6.10
N ARG A 52 -6.65 -30.96 -5.91
CA ARG A 52 -7.03 -32.13 -5.11
C ARG A 52 -5.95 -32.45 -4.06
N PRO A 53 -6.33 -32.81 -2.82
CA PRO A 53 -5.37 -33.09 -1.75
C PRO A 53 -4.29 -34.13 -2.08
N GLU A 54 -4.65 -35.17 -2.84
CA GLU A 54 -3.73 -36.25 -3.18
C GLU A 54 -2.57 -35.75 -4.05
N GLN A 55 -2.80 -34.72 -4.87
CA GLN A 55 -1.77 -34.13 -5.73
C GLN A 55 -0.63 -33.51 -4.90
N ALA A 56 -0.93 -32.90 -3.75
CA ALA A 56 0.09 -32.38 -2.85
C ALA A 56 1.00 -33.51 -2.33
N ILE A 57 0.40 -34.63 -1.92
CA ILE A 57 1.14 -35.80 -1.43
C ILE A 57 2.00 -36.41 -2.56
N HIS A 58 1.45 -36.53 -3.77
CA HIS A 58 2.20 -37.05 -4.92
C HIS A 58 3.37 -36.14 -5.30
N LEU A 59 3.15 -34.83 -5.31
CA LEU A 59 4.20 -33.85 -5.56
C LEU A 59 5.28 -33.94 -4.48
N TYR A 60 4.88 -33.98 -3.22
CA TYR A 60 5.80 -34.07 -2.09
C TYR A 60 6.67 -35.32 -2.17
N ARG A 61 6.06 -36.48 -2.43
CA ARG A 61 6.80 -37.74 -2.62
C ARG A 61 7.78 -37.64 -3.79
N ARG A 62 7.37 -37.05 -4.92
CA ARG A 62 8.22 -36.87 -6.10
C ARG A 62 9.43 -36.01 -5.79
N LEU A 63 9.23 -34.85 -5.17
CA LEU A 63 10.31 -33.91 -4.84
C LEU A 63 11.24 -34.49 -3.76
N ARG A 64 10.69 -35.15 -2.73
CA ARG A 64 11.46 -35.74 -1.64
C ARG A 64 12.28 -36.96 -2.05
N LEU A 65 11.69 -37.91 -2.79
CA LEU A 65 12.37 -39.15 -3.17
C LEU A 65 13.56 -38.90 -4.12
N ARG A 66 13.51 -37.84 -4.91
CA ARG A 66 14.53 -37.53 -5.92
C ARG A 66 15.58 -36.51 -5.45
N ASN A 67 15.32 -35.80 -4.35
CA ASN A 67 16.32 -35.00 -3.64
C ASN A 67 17.26 -35.84 -2.76
N ARG A 68 16.94 -37.12 -2.50
CA ARG A 68 17.94 -38.06 -2.02
C ARG A 68 18.86 -38.37 -3.19
N SER A 69 20.12 -37.90 -3.13
CA SER A 69 21.20 -38.35 -4.00
C SER A 69 21.17 -39.87 -4.02
N THR A 70 20.58 -40.42 -5.07
CA THR A 70 20.62 -41.86 -5.30
C THR A 70 21.97 -42.09 -5.91
N LEU A 71 22.96 -42.32 -5.04
CA LEU A 71 24.20 -43.00 -5.36
C LEU A 71 23.82 -44.36 -5.97
N LYS A 72 23.49 -44.36 -7.26
CA LYS A 72 23.45 -45.59 -8.05
C LYS A 72 24.91 -45.88 -8.40
N PRO A 73 25.49 -46.99 -7.92
CA PRO A 73 26.80 -47.39 -8.37
C PRO A 73 26.69 -47.77 -9.85
N ASN A 74 27.12 -46.86 -10.74
CA ASN A 74 27.31 -47.18 -12.15
C ASN A 74 28.71 -47.80 -12.31
N LEU A 75 28.76 -48.97 -12.96
CA LEU A 75 29.97 -49.76 -13.22
C LEU A 75 31.07 -49.07 -14.04
N ASN A 76 30.91 -47.80 -14.45
CA ASN A 76 31.79 -47.12 -15.41
C ASN A 76 32.40 -45.78 -14.94
N GLY A 77 32.40 -45.47 -13.64
CA GLY A 77 33.29 -44.43 -13.08
C GLY A 77 33.09 -42.97 -13.51
N LEU A 78 32.06 -42.63 -14.29
CA LEU A 78 31.62 -41.25 -14.52
C LEU A 78 30.26 -41.03 -13.82
N GLU A 79 30.31 -40.51 -12.60
CA GLU A 79 29.14 -40.15 -11.81
C GLU A 79 28.61 -38.78 -12.24
N GLU A 80 27.78 -38.72 -13.27
CA GLU A 80 26.89 -37.56 -13.45
C GLU A 80 25.60 -37.86 -12.68
N ALA A 81 25.52 -37.37 -11.45
CA ALA A 81 24.28 -37.35 -10.70
C ALA A 81 23.27 -36.48 -11.47
N THR A 82 22.43 -37.09 -12.31
CA THR A 82 21.24 -36.45 -12.89
C THR A 82 20.24 -36.23 -11.76
N GLN A 83 20.52 -35.28 -10.88
CA GLN A 83 19.61 -34.80 -9.86
C GLN A 83 18.39 -34.24 -10.59
N ASP A 84 17.21 -34.77 -10.27
CA ASP A 84 15.96 -34.26 -10.85
C ASP A 84 15.78 -32.82 -10.40
N LYS A 85 16.02 -31.89 -11.33
CA LYS A 85 15.94 -30.44 -11.12
C LYS A 85 14.51 -29.93 -11.02
N ALA A 86 13.49 -30.81 -11.01
CA ALA A 86 12.08 -30.43 -10.92
C ALA A 86 11.79 -29.40 -9.82
N ALA A 87 12.31 -29.61 -8.60
CA ALA A 87 12.14 -28.65 -7.50
C ALA A 87 12.67 -27.25 -7.85
N SER A 88 13.80 -27.18 -8.56
CA SER A 88 14.43 -25.92 -8.97
C SER A 88 13.74 -25.24 -10.15
N TRP A 89 12.85 -25.94 -10.85
CA TRP A 89 12.05 -25.41 -11.96
C TRP A 89 10.72 -24.82 -11.49
N ILE A 90 10.20 -25.24 -10.34
CA ILE A 90 8.98 -24.68 -9.77
C ILE A 90 9.23 -23.20 -9.40
N ARG A 91 8.38 -22.32 -9.93
CA ARG A 91 8.35 -20.87 -9.68
C ARG A 91 7.04 -20.43 -9.07
N GLU A 92 5.95 -21.11 -9.39
CA GLU A 92 4.61 -20.76 -8.93
C GLU A 92 3.94 -22.00 -8.32
N LEU A 93 3.36 -21.83 -7.14
CA LEU A 93 2.63 -22.87 -6.43
C LEU A 93 1.24 -22.35 -6.05
N PHE A 94 0.21 -22.98 -6.61
CA PHE A 94 -1.18 -22.70 -6.31
C PHE A 94 -1.79 -23.90 -5.57
N ILE A 95 -2.18 -23.71 -4.32
CA ILE A 95 -2.92 -24.69 -3.52
C ILE A 95 -4.39 -24.27 -3.50
N GLU A 96 -5.11 -24.67 -4.54
CA GLU A 96 -6.53 -24.34 -4.80
C GLU A 96 -7.45 -25.44 -4.24
N SER A 97 -7.21 -25.83 -3.00
CA SER A 97 -7.98 -26.88 -2.33
C SER A 97 -8.13 -26.60 -0.84
N TRP A 98 -9.39 -26.62 -0.39
CA TRP A 98 -9.79 -26.32 0.99
C TRP A 98 -9.52 -27.47 1.99
N SER A 99 -8.94 -28.57 1.53
CA SER A 99 -8.77 -29.81 2.30
C SER A 99 -7.36 -30.41 2.23
N VAL A 100 -6.39 -29.69 1.66
CA VAL A 100 -4.99 -30.14 1.68
C VAL A 100 -4.42 -29.99 3.09
N ASP A 101 -3.88 -31.06 3.64
CA ASP A 101 -3.17 -31.04 4.92
C ASP A 101 -2.06 -29.97 4.94
N ALA A 102 -2.12 -29.05 5.91
CA ALA A 102 -1.16 -27.95 6.04
C ALA A 102 0.28 -28.45 6.22
N ASP A 103 0.52 -29.53 6.97
CA ASP A 103 1.87 -30.06 7.18
C ASP A 103 2.49 -30.49 5.86
N VAL A 104 1.69 -31.04 4.94
CA VAL A 104 2.15 -31.40 3.60
C VAL A 104 2.50 -30.14 2.81
N VAL A 105 1.71 -29.07 2.91
CA VAL A 105 1.99 -27.79 2.25
C VAL A 105 3.27 -27.14 2.79
N LEU A 106 3.44 -27.06 4.11
CA LEU A 106 4.64 -26.52 4.75
C LEU A 106 5.89 -27.27 4.27
N ASN A 107 5.82 -28.60 4.26
CA ASN A 107 6.90 -29.46 3.78
C ASN A 107 7.17 -29.31 2.29
N LEU A 108 6.15 -29.05 1.47
CA LEU A 108 6.29 -28.78 0.03
C LEU A 108 7.02 -27.47 -0.23
N VAL A 109 6.59 -26.38 0.42
CA VAL A 109 7.20 -25.05 0.26
C VAL A 109 8.68 -25.09 0.64
N LYS A 110 9.03 -25.77 1.73
CA LYS A 110 10.42 -25.99 2.18
C LYS A 110 11.30 -26.72 1.14
N LEU A 111 10.71 -27.47 0.20
CA LEU A 111 11.43 -28.19 -0.86
C LEU A 111 11.64 -27.37 -2.14
N ILE A 112 11.02 -26.18 -2.26
CA ILE A 112 11.05 -25.36 -3.47
C ILE A 112 11.95 -24.14 -3.22
N PRO A 113 13.20 -24.14 -3.73
CA PRO A 113 14.20 -23.14 -3.34
C PRO A 113 14.03 -21.76 -4.00
N ARG A 114 13.16 -21.62 -5.00
CA ARG A 114 13.00 -20.43 -5.85
C ARG A 114 11.53 -20.21 -6.18
N LEU A 115 10.73 -20.07 -5.14
CA LEU A 115 9.29 -19.87 -5.25
C LEU A 115 9.01 -18.37 -5.36
N ASN A 116 8.51 -17.93 -6.50
CA ASN A 116 8.19 -16.53 -6.77
C ASN A 116 6.74 -16.21 -6.38
N LEU A 117 5.85 -17.18 -6.58
CA LEU A 117 4.42 -17.01 -6.34
C LEU A 117 3.87 -18.13 -5.47
N LEU A 118 3.23 -17.76 -4.37
CA LEU A 118 2.51 -18.68 -3.49
C LEU A 118 1.06 -18.23 -3.34
N ASN A 119 0.12 -19.09 -3.77
CA ASN A 119 -1.32 -18.89 -3.57
C ASN A 119 -1.89 -20.03 -2.72
N LEU A 120 -2.53 -19.70 -1.61
CA LEU A 120 -3.07 -20.65 -0.65
C LEU A 120 -4.56 -20.43 -0.39
N TRP A 121 -5.33 -21.52 -0.43
CA TRP A 121 -6.72 -21.56 0.00
C TRP A 121 -6.82 -22.13 1.42
N ILE A 122 -7.19 -21.26 2.35
CA ILE A 122 -7.31 -21.53 3.78
C ILE A 122 -8.78 -21.75 4.14
N GLY A 123 -9.13 -23.00 4.42
CA GLY A 123 -10.42 -23.42 4.95
C GLY A 123 -10.37 -23.69 6.45
N PRO A 124 -11.51 -24.00 7.07
CA PRO A 124 -11.59 -24.19 8.52
C PRO A 124 -10.89 -25.48 8.99
N ASN A 125 -10.71 -26.47 8.12
CA ASN A 125 -10.23 -27.80 8.52
C ASN A 125 -8.81 -28.11 8.04
N ASN A 126 -8.21 -27.26 7.19
CA ASN A 126 -6.93 -27.56 6.56
C ASN A 126 -5.76 -26.78 7.18
N PHE A 127 -5.97 -25.53 7.61
CA PHE A 127 -4.97 -24.72 8.31
C PHE A 127 -5.47 -24.28 9.68
N THR A 128 -4.54 -24.22 10.64
CA THR A 128 -4.70 -23.48 11.89
C THR A 128 -3.84 -22.22 11.81
N PRO A 129 -4.05 -21.22 12.70
CA PRO A 129 -3.18 -20.05 12.76
C PRO A 129 -1.70 -20.39 12.92
N GLU A 130 -1.40 -21.40 13.73
CA GLU A 130 -0.03 -21.86 14.01
C GLU A 130 0.65 -22.38 12.74
N HIS A 131 -0.07 -23.07 11.85
CA HIS A 131 0.49 -23.54 10.57
C HIS A 131 0.87 -22.38 9.63
N LEU A 132 0.03 -21.34 9.53
CA LEU A 132 0.36 -20.18 8.70
C LEU A 132 1.44 -19.31 9.33
N GLU A 133 1.47 -19.20 10.65
CA GLU A 133 2.55 -18.56 11.39
C GLU A 133 3.88 -19.28 11.17
N GLU A 134 3.93 -20.62 11.27
CA GLU A 134 5.15 -21.39 10.97
C GLU A 134 5.56 -21.21 9.50
N LEU A 135 4.62 -21.25 8.56
CA LEU A 135 4.91 -21.05 7.14
C LEU A 135 5.54 -19.68 6.87
N CYS A 136 5.10 -18.65 7.60
CA CYS A 136 5.57 -17.27 7.47
C CYS A 136 6.61 -16.88 8.53
N GLU A 137 7.14 -17.83 9.32
CA GLU A 137 8.13 -17.53 10.36
C GLU A 137 9.44 -17.01 9.74
N LYS A 138 9.76 -17.50 8.53
CA LYS A 138 10.93 -17.09 7.76
C LYS A 138 10.49 -16.62 6.37
N PRO A 139 11.20 -15.64 5.79
CA PRO A 139 10.95 -15.22 4.42
C PRO A 139 11.15 -16.39 3.46
N ILE A 140 10.25 -16.53 2.49
CA ILE A 140 10.38 -17.50 1.40
C ILE A 140 11.31 -16.89 0.34
N PRO A 141 12.49 -17.48 0.06
CA PRO A 141 13.46 -16.86 -0.83
C PRO A 141 12.92 -16.65 -2.25
N GLY A 142 13.01 -15.42 -2.74
CA GLY A 142 12.57 -15.01 -4.08
C GLY A 142 11.06 -14.84 -4.23
N LEU A 143 10.28 -14.89 -3.14
CA LEU A 143 8.84 -14.70 -3.18
C LEU A 143 8.49 -13.24 -3.49
N THR A 144 7.85 -13.02 -4.63
CA THR A 144 7.39 -11.70 -5.08
C THR A 144 5.89 -11.53 -4.92
N TYR A 145 5.13 -12.62 -4.84
CA TYR A 145 3.68 -12.63 -4.71
C TYR A 145 3.19 -13.63 -3.66
N LEU A 146 2.45 -13.14 -2.68
CA LEU A 146 1.79 -13.95 -1.64
C LEU A 146 0.27 -13.72 -1.67
N SER A 147 -0.49 -14.79 -1.88
CA SER A 147 -1.96 -14.77 -1.80
C SER A 147 -2.48 -15.76 -0.77
N LEU A 148 -3.26 -15.23 0.19
CA LEU A 148 -3.93 -15.96 1.24
C LEU A 148 -5.44 -15.74 1.08
N ARG A 149 -6.16 -16.77 0.63
CA ARG A 149 -7.61 -16.75 0.46
C ARG A 149 -8.27 -17.58 1.55
N PHE A 150 -9.05 -16.94 2.41
CA PHE A 150 -9.76 -17.54 3.52
C PHE A 150 -11.21 -17.82 3.16
N ARG A 151 -11.64 -19.06 3.38
CA ARG A 151 -13.05 -19.45 3.38
C ARG A 151 -13.43 -19.90 4.79
N PRO A 152 -13.95 -19.00 5.63
CA PRO A 152 -14.19 -19.30 7.03
C PRO A 152 -15.39 -20.23 7.26
N TYR A 153 -16.21 -20.51 6.24
CA TYR A 153 -17.50 -21.17 6.41
C TYR A 153 -17.37 -22.64 6.80
N VAL A 154 -17.94 -22.96 7.95
CA VAL A 154 -18.18 -24.32 8.41
C VAL A 154 -19.59 -24.75 8.00
N GLN A 155 -19.74 -25.90 7.35
CA GLN A 155 -21.05 -26.45 6.96
C GLN A 155 -21.97 -26.73 8.18
N LYS A 156 -21.36 -26.86 9.37
CA LYS A 156 -22.05 -27.00 10.66
C LYS A 156 -21.44 -25.98 11.63
N ALA A 157 -22.28 -25.25 12.36
CA ALA A 157 -21.82 -24.32 13.39
C ALA A 157 -20.92 -25.05 14.39
N ASN A 158 -19.62 -24.81 14.31
CA ASN A 158 -18.64 -25.34 15.24
C ASN A 158 -18.03 -24.18 16.02
N TYR A 159 -18.64 -23.85 17.16
CA TYR A 159 -18.19 -22.79 18.05
C TYR A 159 -16.78 -23.04 18.61
N TYR A 160 -16.24 -24.25 18.49
CA TYR A 160 -14.95 -24.62 19.07
C TYR A 160 -13.78 -23.80 18.54
N GLN A 161 -13.75 -23.47 17.25
CA GLN A 161 -12.67 -22.67 16.65
C GLN A 161 -12.66 -21.24 17.19
N PHE A 162 -13.84 -20.67 17.42
CA PHE A 162 -14.01 -19.36 18.04
C PHE A 162 -13.64 -19.35 19.52
N LEU A 163 -14.07 -20.37 20.26
CA LEU A 163 -13.79 -20.48 21.69
C LEU A 163 -12.29 -20.63 21.98
N LYS A 164 -11.53 -21.20 21.03
CA LYS A 164 -10.08 -21.28 21.09
C LYS A 164 -9.35 -19.98 20.74
N GLY A 165 -10.04 -18.98 20.19
CA GLY A 165 -9.41 -17.76 19.72
C GLY A 165 -8.44 -17.99 18.55
N ALA A 166 -8.75 -18.95 17.67
CA ALA A 166 -7.92 -19.27 16.52
C ALA A 166 -8.07 -18.17 15.44
N TYR A 167 -7.34 -17.07 15.60
CA TYR A 167 -7.30 -15.95 14.67
C TYR A 167 -5.96 -15.90 13.94
N PHE A 168 -5.96 -15.46 12.69
CA PHE A 168 -4.77 -15.43 11.82
C PHE A 168 -3.99 -14.10 11.91
N ASP A 169 -4.22 -13.31 12.96
CA ASP A 169 -3.46 -12.08 13.23
C ASP A 169 -1.95 -12.34 13.34
N SER A 170 -1.55 -13.48 13.93
CA SER A 170 -0.13 -13.83 14.11
C SER A 170 0.58 -14.04 12.78
N THR A 171 -0.12 -14.47 11.73
CA THR A 171 0.45 -14.59 10.38
C THR A 171 0.88 -13.23 9.84
N LEU A 172 0.07 -12.18 10.02
CA LEU A 172 0.41 -10.82 9.56
C LEU A 172 1.62 -10.27 10.34
N ILE A 173 1.67 -10.56 11.63
CA ILE A 173 2.80 -10.19 12.50
C ILE A 173 4.07 -10.98 12.15
N ALA A 174 3.95 -12.24 11.72
CA ALA A 174 5.09 -13.04 11.29
C ALA A 174 5.69 -12.48 9.99
N ILE A 175 4.85 -12.14 9.01
CA ILE A 175 5.29 -11.51 7.75
C ILE A 175 5.93 -10.14 8.02
N SER A 176 5.37 -9.33 8.92
CA SER A 176 5.92 -8.01 9.25
C SER A 176 7.31 -8.04 9.90
N ARG A 177 7.77 -9.21 10.34
CA ARG A 177 9.09 -9.42 10.97
C ARG A 177 10.12 -9.97 10.00
N TRP A 178 9.79 -10.13 8.72
CA TRP A 178 10.76 -10.56 7.73
C TRP A 178 11.91 -9.55 7.64
N PRO A 179 13.12 -9.97 7.22
CA PRO A 179 14.11 -9.01 6.73
C PRO A 179 13.58 -8.34 5.44
N PRO A 180 14.20 -7.25 4.97
CA PRO A 180 13.93 -6.69 3.64
C PRO A 180 13.90 -7.79 2.59
N SER A 181 12.81 -7.84 1.81
CA SER A 181 12.51 -8.94 0.89
C SER A 181 12.02 -8.42 -0.46
N ASP A 182 11.96 -9.27 -1.48
CA ASP A 182 11.45 -8.91 -2.81
C ASP A 182 9.91 -9.02 -2.91
N LEU A 183 9.20 -9.07 -1.77
CA LEU A 183 7.75 -9.27 -1.75
C LEU A 183 7.04 -7.99 -2.23
N ALA A 184 6.69 -7.98 -3.51
CA ALA A 184 6.05 -6.84 -4.17
C ALA A 184 4.53 -6.83 -4.07
N THR A 185 3.92 -8.00 -3.89
CA THR A 185 2.46 -8.14 -3.96
C THR A 185 1.91 -9.03 -2.86
N ILE A 186 0.93 -8.51 -2.11
CA ILE A 186 0.21 -9.24 -1.07
C ILE A 186 -1.29 -9.19 -1.33
N SER A 187 -1.93 -10.36 -1.32
CA SER A 187 -3.38 -10.52 -1.45
C SER A 187 -3.94 -11.31 -0.28
N ILE A 188 -4.71 -10.65 0.59
CA ILE A 188 -5.41 -11.26 1.71
C ILE A 188 -6.91 -11.09 1.47
N VAL A 189 -7.59 -12.21 1.21
CA VAL A 189 -9.00 -12.21 0.84
C VAL A 189 -9.75 -13.14 1.77
N GLN A 190 -10.78 -12.64 2.43
CA GLN A 190 -11.81 -13.46 3.06
C GLN A 190 -13.01 -13.49 2.13
N ASP A 191 -13.42 -14.69 1.70
CA ASP A 191 -14.61 -14.86 0.86
C ASP A 191 -15.83 -14.23 1.55
N PRO A 192 -16.76 -13.61 0.80
CA PRO A 192 -18.05 -13.16 1.33
C PRO A 192 -19.05 -14.32 1.46
N VAL A 193 -20.04 -14.18 2.33
CA VAL A 193 -20.98 -15.29 2.59
C VAL A 193 -21.84 -15.50 1.36
N PRO A 194 -21.95 -16.73 0.86
CA PRO A 194 -22.88 -17.04 -0.21
C PRO A 194 -24.29 -16.56 0.18
N PRO A 195 -25.03 -15.87 -0.70
CA PRO A 195 -26.38 -15.36 -0.39
C PRO A 195 -27.32 -16.45 0.18
N GLU A 196 -27.16 -17.68 -0.30
CA GLU A 196 -27.89 -18.86 0.16
C GLU A 196 -27.71 -19.13 1.67
N GLU A 197 -26.49 -18.94 2.20
CA GLU A 197 -26.15 -19.19 3.60
C GLU A 197 -26.53 -18.00 4.51
N GLN A 198 -26.59 -16.77 3.97
CA GLN A 198 -26.98 -15.58 4.74
C GLN A 198 -28.42 -15.64 5.25
N SER A 199 -29.30 -16.33 4.51
CA SER A 199 -30.71 -16.51 4.88
C SER A 199 -30.93 -17.43 6.08
N ARG A 200 -29.90 -18.17 6.53
CA ARG A 200 -30.01 -19.12 7.64
C ARG A 200 -29.90 -18.37 8.98
N PRO A 201 -30.93 -18.38 9.83
CA PRO A 201 -31.02 -17.53 11.03
C PRO A 201 -29.99 -17.84 12.13
N ALA A 202 -29.12 -18.85 11.95
CA ALA A 202 -28.09 -19.26 12.91
C ALA A 202 -26.65 -19.17 12.36
N PHE A 203 -26.45 -18.58 11.19
CA PHE A 203 -25.13 -18.52 10.56
C PHE A 203 -24.43 -17.19 10.88
N ALA A 204 -23.44 -17.24 11.78
CA ALA A 204 -22.52 -16.14 12.00
C ALA A 204 -21.24 -16.37 11.20
N GLN A 205 -20.79 -15.34 10.47
CA GLN A 205 -19.49 -15.38 9.80
C GLN A 205 -18.36 -15.53 10.81
N PRO A 206 -17.48 -16.52 10.65
CA PRO A 206 -16.30 -16.57 11.49
C PRO A 206 -15.36 -15.42 11.25
N ILE A 207 -14.93 -14.83 12.36
CA ILE A 207 -13.94 -13.75 12.37
C ILE A 207 -12.60 -14.43 12.15
N VAL A 208 -11.99 -14.23 10.98
CA VAL A 208 -10.65 -14.74 10.66
C VAL A 208 -9.58 -13.92 11.39
N PHE A 209 -9.80 -12.60 11.51
CA PHE A 209 -8.88 -11.65 12.13
C PHE A 209 -9.56 -10.90 13.27
N PHE A 210 -9.05 -11.05 14.48
CA PHE A 210 -9.59 -10.37 15.66
C PHE A 210 -9.15 -8.91 15.72
N ARG A 211 -7.85 -8.66 15.57
CA ARG A 211 -7.21 -7.33 15.64
C ARG A 211 -6.66 -6.91 14.27
N LEU A 212 -7.50 -7.03 13.25
CA LEU A 212 -7.13 -6.75 11.86
C LEU A 212 -6.44 -5.39 11.68
N GLN A 213 -6.98 -4.32 12.26
CA GLN A 213 -6.47 -2.96 12.04
C GLN A 213 -5.03 -2.76 12.56
N PRO A 214 -4.70 -3.08 13.83
CA PRO A 214 -3.31 -3.08 14.29
C PRO A 214 -2.40 -3.99 13.47
N SER A 215 -2.83 -5.22 13.18
CA SER A 215 -1.99 -6.21 12.50
C SER A 215 -1.68 -5.81 11.05
N VAL A 216 -2.64 -5.23 10.34
CA VAL A 216 -2.45 -4.69 8.97
C VAL A 216 -1.55 -3.45 9.01
N SER A 217 -1.74 -2.54 9.97
CA SER A 217 -0.87 -1.38 10.12
C SER A 217 0.58 -1.80 10.37
N ILE A 218 0.81 -2.75 11.27
CA ILE A 218 2.15 -3.31 11.53
C ILE A 218 2.74 -3.96 10.28
N LEU A 219 1.95 -4.71 9.51
CA LEU A 219 2.39 -5.34 8.27
C LEU A 219 2.82 -4.31 7.22
N ILE A 220 1.93 -3.39 6.87
CA ILE A 220 2.12 -2.42 5.78
C ILE A 220 3.29 -1.47 6.06
N HIS A 221 3.46 -1.04 7.32
CA HIS A 221 4.54 -0.12 7.72
C HIS A 221 5.80 -0.82 8.22
N SER A 222 5.91 -2.15 8.00
CA SER A 222 7.13 -2.88 8.35
C SER A 222 8.27 -2.53 7.40
N GLU A 223 9.47 -2.38 7.95
CA GLU A 223 10.71 -2.16 7.17
C GLU A 223 10.94 -3.27 6.12
N SER A 224 10.43 -4.47 6.41
CA SER A 224 10.52 -5.65 5.54
C SER A 224 9.82 -5.50 4.19
N LEU A 225 8.74 -4.70 4.16
CA LEU A 225 7.87 -4.53 3.00
C LEU A 225 7.88 -3.11 2.46
N SER A 226 8.31 -2.12 3.26
CA SER A 226 8.19 -0.71 2.90
C SER A 226 8.94 -0.33 1.62
N SER A 227 10.01 -1.05 1.28
CA SER A 227 10.80 -0.81 0.08
C SER A 227 10.36 -1.60 -1.16
N SER A 228 9.69 -2.74 -0.99
CA SER A 228 9.37 -3.66 -2.08
C SER A 228 7.90 -3.70 -2.45
N LEU A 229 7.01 -3.46 -1.49
CA LEU A 229 5.57 -3.67 -1.62
C LEU A 229 4.96 -2.55 -2.47
N THR A 230 4.48 -2.91 -3.65
CA THR A 230 3.81 -1.97 -4.59
C THR A 230 2.31 -2.23 -4.67
N SER A 231 1.86 -3.46 -4.42
CA SER A 231 0.47 -3.88 -4.63
C SER A 231 -0.12 -4.61 -3.45
N VAL A 232 -1.26 -4.13 -2.94
CA VAL A 232 -1.99 -4.75 -1.82
C VAL A 232 -3.45 -4.95 -2.16
N ARG A 233 -3.92 -6.19 -1.97
CA ARG A 233 -5.35 -6.52 -1.91
C ARG A 233 -5.70 -6.95 -0.50
N LEU A 234 -6.63 -6.26 0.14
CA LEU A 234 -7.20 -6.63 1.44
C LEU A 234 -8.72 -6.59 1.38
N ARG A 235 -9.33 -7.76 1.18
CA ARG A 235 -10.78 -7.94 1.08
C ARG A 235 -11.28 -8.67 2.31
N VAL A 236 -11.77 -7.95 3.31
CA VAL A 236 -12.34 -8.54 4.53
C VAL A 236 -13.75 -7.99 4.73
N PRO A 237 -14.78 -8.76 4.34
CA PRO A 237 -16.15 -8.29 4.28
C PRO A 237 -16.60 -7.53 5.53
N LEU A 238 -17.14 -6.32 5.34
CA LEU A 238 -17.73 -5.46 6.39
C LEU A 238 -16.76 -4.99 7.49
N ARG A 239 -15.45 -5.27 7.38
CA ARG A 239 -14.47 -4.84 8.38
C ARG A 239 -13.84 -3.50 7.96
N PRO A 240 -13.72 -2.52 8.88
CA PRO A 240 -13.02 -1.29 8.59
C PRO A 240 -11.53 -1.58 8.46
N VAL A 241 -10.98 -1.36 7.27
CA VAL A 241 -9.55 -1.61 6.98
C VAL A 241 -8.82 -0.37 6.53
N ALA A 242 -9.51 0.65 6.01
CA ALA A 242 -8.87 1.80 5.39
C ALA A 242 -7.99 2.60 6.36
N SER A 243 -8.51 2.87 7.55
CA SER A 243 -7.70 3.45 8.63
C SER A 243 -6.45 2.64 8.99
N ALA A 244 -6.42 1.31 8.82
CA ALA A 244 -5.22 0.52 9.10
C ALA A 244 -4.02 0.89 8.22
N PHE A 245 -4.28 1.26 6.97
CA PHE A 245 -3.26 1.73 6.03
C PHE A 245 -2.75 3.13 6.38
N CYS A 246 -3.66 3.99 6.84
CA CYS A 246 -3.40 5.41 7.03
C CYS A 246 -3.01 5.79 8.47
N LEU A 247 -3.13 4.87 9.43
CA LEU A 247 -2.69 5.06 10.80
C LEU A 247 -1.16 5.25 10.81
N SER A 248 -0.73 6.50 10.97
CA SER A 248 0.63 6.81 11.41
C SER A 248 0.83 6.12 12.76
N ALA A 249 1.82 5.24 12.90
CA ALA A 249 2.03 4.49 14.15
C ALA A 249 2.51 5.37 15.32
N SER A 250 2.40 6.70 15.23
CA SER A 250 2.41 7.57 16.41
C SER A 250 1.33 7.19 17.44
N ALA A 251 0.24 6.54 17.02
CA ALA A 251 -0.79 6.02 17.91
C ALA A 251 -0.60 4.53 18.26
N ALA A 252 0.21 3.81 17.49
CA ALA A 252 0.44 2.38 17.65
C ALA A 252 1.90 2.17 18.10
N ILE A 253 2.02 1.97 19.41
CA ILE A 253 3.12 1.29 20.10
C ILE A 253 4.24 2.22 20.60
N THR A 254 4.21 2.42 21.91
CA THR A 254 5.29 2.85 22.82
C THR A 254 6.49 1.89 22.84
N LEU A 255 6.96 1.37 21.69
CA LEU A 255 8.19 0.61 21.58
C LEU A 255 9.17 1.37 20.68
N ASP A 256 10.17 1.95 21.32
CA ASP A 256 11.52 2.24 20.83
C ASP A 256 11.70 2.50 19.33
N THR A 257 11.75 3.80 18.99
CA THR A 257 12.70 4.42 18.04
C THR A 257 12.76 3.99 16.58
N HIS A 258 11.86 3.15 16.04
CA HIS A 258 11.84 2.89 14.60
C HIS A 258 10.96 3.90 13.85
N THR A 259 11.60 4.71 12.99
CA THR A 259 10.92 5.55 12.01
C THR A 259 10.15 4.65 11.05
N LEU A 260 8.83 4.72 11.07
CA LEU A 260 8.00 3.95 10.16
C LEU A 260 8.22 4.44 8.73
N SER A 261 8.54 3.51 7.85
CA SER A 261 8.64 3.78 6.42
C SER A 261 7.28 3.55 5.78
N ILE A 262 6.79 4.54 5.02
CA ILE A 262 5.54 4.43 4.27
C ILE A 262 5.84 3.74 2.94
N PRO A 263 5.19 2.62 2.61
CA PRO A 263 5.44 1.92 1.35
C PRO A 263 5.02 2.74 0.14
N GLU A 264 5.71 2.50 -0.96
CA GLU A 264 5.42 3.07 -2.28
C GLU A 264 4.29 2.31 -2.99
N LEU A 265 3.13 2.17 -2.32
CA LEU A 265 1.98 1.47 -2.89
C LEU A 265 1.44 2.18 -4.13
N GLU A 266 1.48 1.48 -5.25
CA GLU A 266 0.91 1.87 -6.54
C GLU A 266 -0.53 1.37 -6.70
N PHE A 267 -0.85 0.23 -6.08
CA PHE A 267 -2.13 -0.45 -6.26
C PHE A 267 -2.75 -0.88 -4.93
N ILE A 268 -3.98 -0.46 -4.66
CA ILE A 268 -4.75 -0.83 -3.47
C ILE A 268 -6.14 -1.36 -3.88
N ASP A 269 -6.48 -2.57 -3.46
CA ASP A 269 -7.80 -3.19 -3.63
C ASP A 269 -8.39 -3.55 -2.28
N LEU A 270 -9.44 -2.83 -1.89
CA LEU A 270 -10.16 -3.02 -0.64
C LEU A 270 -11.58 -3.53 -0.86
N SER A 271 -11.86 -4.11 -2.03
CA SER A 271 -13.22 -4.54 -2.38
C SER A 271 -13.82 -5.41 -1.27
N THR A 272 -15.11 -5.24 -1.01
CA THR A 272 -15.93 -5.87 0.04
C THR A 272 -15.63 -5.41 1.48
N SER A 273 -14.52 -4.71 1.73
CA SER A 273 -14.20 -4.17 3.06
C SER A 273 -15.00 -2.90 3.36
N ALA A 274 -15.19 -2.54 4.63
CA ALA A 274 -15.85 -1.28 4.96
C ALA A 274 -14.88 -0.10 4.77
N VAL A 275 -15.25 0.86 3.92
CA VAL A 275 -14.49 2.09 3.65
C VAL A 275 -15.45 3.27 3.68
N LEU A 276 -15.13 4.29 4.47
CA LEU A 276 -15.88 5.54 4.51
C LEU A 276 -15.49 6.43 3.33
N GLU A 277 -16.43 7.26 2.88
CA GLU A 277 -16.18 8.20 1.78
C GLU A 277 -15.03 9.17 2.11
N SER A 278 -14.91 9.60 3.37
CA SER A 278 -13.84 10.47 3.87
C SER A 278 -12.48 9.77 4.01
N GLU A 279 -12.39 8.47 3.78
CA GLU A 279 -11.12 7.74 3.79
C GLU A 279 -10.51 7.65 2.38
N ILE A 280 -11.29 7.89 1.32
CA ILE A 280 -10.85 7.82 -0.08
C ILE A 280 -9.72 8.84 -0.34
N ASP A 281 -9.91 10.08 0.12
CA ASP A 281 -8.91 11.14 0.02
C ASP A 281 -7.73 10.90 0.95
N THR A 282 -7.94 10.22 2.08
CA THR A 282 -6.86 9.86 3.00
C THR A 282 -5.83 8.94 2.33
N PHE A 283 -6.24 7.99 1.48
CA PHE A 283 -5.29 7.16 0.71
C PHE A 283 -4.42 7.99 -0.23
N SER A 284 -5.02 8.94 -0.94
CA SER A 284 -4.29 9.82 -1.87
C SER A 284 -3.35 10.77 -1.12
N VAL A 285 -3.66 11.09 0.15
CA VAL A 285 -2.79 11.86 1.05
C VAL A 285 -1.70 10.99 1.67
N CYS A 286 -1.94 9.71 1.92
CA CYS A 286 -0.97 8.81 2.57
C CYS A 286 0.03 8.21 1.57
N PHE A 287 -0.42 7.76 0.40
CA PHE A 287 0.39 7.02 -0.57
C PHE A 287 0.72 7.89 -1.77
N LYS A 288 2.00 8.27 -1.89
CA LYS A 288 2.47 9.24 -2.91
C LYS A 288 2.44 8.66 -4.33
N THR A 289 2.67 7.36 -4.46
CA THR A 289 2.75 6.63 -5.73
C THR A 289 1.44 5.94 -6.09
N LEU A 290 0.35 6.16 -5.34
CA LEU A 290 -0.91 5.44 -5.57
C LEU A 290 -1.53 5.82 -6.91
N GLU A 291 -1.54 4.86 -7.83
CA GLU A 291 -2.12 5.00 -9.17
C GLU A 291 -3.51 4.37 -9.25
N HIS A 292 -3.73 3.26 -8.55
CA HIS A 292 -4.93 2.43 -8.71
C HIS A 292 -5.61 2.15 -7.37
N LEU A 293 -6.90 2.50 -7.28
CA LEU A 293 -7.72 2.23 -6.10
C LEU A 293 -9.01 1.50 -6.49
N ILE A 294 -9.25 0.33 -5.88
CA ILE A 294 -10.50 -0.45 -6.05
C ILE A 294 -11.26 -0.54 -4.72
N LEU A 295 -12.53 -0.12 -4.75
CA LEU A 295 -13.43 -0.03 -3.59
C LEU A 295 -14.79 -0.68 -3.88
N ASP A 296 -14.82 -1.79 -4.63
CA ASP A 296 -16.08 -2.44 -5.01
C ASP A 296 -16.79 -3.00 -3.79
N GLY A 297 -18.10 -2.76 -3.66
CA GLY A 297 -18.87 -3.33 -2.57
C GLY A 297 -18.45 -2.84 -1.17
N CYS A 298 -17.75 -1.71 -1.07
CA CYS A 298 -17.33 -1.14 0.22
C CYS A 298 -18.44 -0.43 1.02
N GLY A 299 -19.70 -0.54 0.57
CA GLY A 299 -20.84 0.18 1.16
C GLY A 299 -20.99 1.64 0.70
N LEU A 300 -20.21 2.07 -0.30
CA LEU A 300 -20.26 3.41 -0.91
C LEU A 300 -21.42 3.56 -1.91
N SER A 301 -22.38 2.65 -1.90
CA SER A 301 -23.41 2.49 -2.94
C SER A 301 -24.55 3.51 -2.87
N THR A 302 -24.48 4.56 -2.08
CA THR A 302 -25.57 5.57 -2.02
C THR A 302 -25.10 6.95 -2.43
N MET A 303 -24.26 7.02 -3.46
CA MET A 303 -23.74 8.32 -3.90
C MET A 303 -24.84 9.13 -4.59
N ARG A 304 -25.09 10.34 -4.10
CA ARG A 304 -26.07 11.28 -4.66
C ARG A 304 -25.47 12.07 -5.82
N GLU A 305 -26.35 12.72 -6.58
CA GLU A 305 -25.95 13.67 -7.63
C GLU A 305 -24.98 14.72 -7.06
N GLY A 306 -23.85 14.93 -7.74
CA GLY A 306 -22.79 15.85 -7.32
C GLY A 306 -21.76 15.27 -6.35
N GLU A 307 -22.00 14.12 -5.72
CA GLU A 307 -21.00 13.49 -4.84
C GLU A 307 -19.81 12.94 -5.65
N TRP A 308 -20.04 12.50 -6.89
CA TRP A 308 -18.97 12.10 -7.82
C TRP A 308 -18.04 13.25 -8.17
N SER A 309 -18.61 14.43 -8.43
CA SER A 309 -17.85 15.67 -8.63
C SER A 309 -17.03 16.03 -7.38
N ALA A 310 -17.62 15.91 -6.19
CA ALA A 310 -16.90 16.14 -4.93
C ALA A 310 -15.73 15.16 -4.73
N ILE A 311 -15.89 13.87 -5.05
CA ILE A 311 -14.80 12.88 -5.01
C ILE A 311 -13.71 13.24 -6.00
N GLY A 312 -14.04 13.48 -7.27
CA GLY A 312 -13.07 13.84 -8.30
C GLY A 312 -12.24 15.05 -7.89
N LYS A 313 -12.90 16.07 -7.34
CA LYS A 313 -12.24 17.27 -6.81
C LYS A 313 -11.34 16.97 -5.60
N ARG A 314 -11.78 16.16 -4.64
CA ARG A 314 -10.98 15.79 -3.46
C ARG A 314 -9.73 14.99 -3.87
N CYS A 315 -9.86 14.03 -4.79
CA CYS A 315 -8.73 13.26 -5.30
C CYS A 315 -7.70 14.18 -5.99
N ALA A 316 -8.14 15.10 -6.85
CA ALA A 316 -7.26 16.08 -7.51
C ALA A 316 -6.55 17.02 -6.51
N LEU A 317 -7.17 17.31 -5.37
CA LEU A 317 -6.65 18.20 -4.33
C LEU A 317 -5.90 17.48 -3.19
N ALA A 318 -5.72 16.16 -3.27
CA ALA A 318 -5.05 15.38 -2.23
C ALA A 318 -3.63 15.91 -1.92
N GLY A 319 -2.86 16.31 -2.94
CA GLY A 319 -1.56 16.94 -2.75
C GLY A 319 -1.61 18.27 -1.97
N VAL A 320 -2.68 19.07 -2.16
CA VAL A 320 -2.87 20.31 -1.40
C VAL A 320 -3.15 20.01 0.07
N GLN A 321 -3.97 18.99 0.33
CA GLN A 321 -4.27 18.56 1.69
C GLN A 321 -3.01 18.03 2.39
N ARG A 322 -2.25 17.15 1.73
CA ARG A 322 -0.95 16.65 2.21
C ARG A 322 0.01 17.78 2.55
N ALA A 323 0.16 18.76 1.66
CA ALA A 323 1.03 19.92 1.90
C ALA A 323 0.58 20.73 3.13
N ARG A 324 -0.74 20.94 3.31
CA ARG A 324 -1.28 21.66 4.48
C ARG A 324 -1.09 20.90 5.79
N GLU A 325 -1.29 19.59 5.79
CA GLU A 325 -1.06 18.75 6.96
C GLU A 325 0.42 18.75 7.35
N ARG A 326 1.31 18.60 6.38
CA ARG A 326 2.76 18.71 6.61
C ARG A 326 3.18 20.11 7.07
N GLU A 327 2.57 21.18 6.53
CA GLU A 327 2.79 22.55 7.01
C GLU A 327 2.36 22.71 8.48
N LYS A 328 1.24 22.11 8.87
CA LYS A 328 0.75 22.14 10.25
C LYS A 328 1.71 21.41 11.18
N THR A 329 2.15 20.20 10.81
CA THR A 329 3.12 19.42 11.57
C THR A 329 4.46 20.15 11.71
N LEU A 330 4.98 20.71 10.61
CA LEU A 330 6.21 21.51 10.59
C LEU A 330 6.08 22.74 11.50
N LYS A 331 4.94 23.43 11.45
CA LYS A 331 4.67 24.59 12.31
C LYS A 331 4.66 24.21 13.79
N THR A 332 3.95 23.14 14.16
CA THR A 332 3.92 22.65 15.55
C THR A 332 5.30 22.21 16.01
N TRP A 333 6.07 21.55 15.15
CA TRP A 333 7.46 21.20 15.45
C TRP A 333 8.33 22.45 15.70
N LEU A 334 8.25 23.48 14.83
CA LEU A 334 8.97 24.75 15.01
C LEU A 334 8.56 25.48 16.30
N GLU A 335 7.27 25.45 16.66
CA GLU A 335 6.76 26.04 17.89
C GLU A 335 7.32 25.33 19.13
N THR A 336 7.30 23.99 19.13
CA THR A 336 7.86 23.16 20.21
C THR A 336 9.36 23.35 20.34
N TRP A 337 10.07 23.33 19.21
CA TRP A 337 11.51 23.53 19.16
C TRP A 337 11.92 24.91 19.69
N LEU A 338 11.21 25.98 19.31
CA LEU A 338 11.46 27.32 19.86
C LEU A 338 11.16 27.40 21.36
N ALA A 339 10.12 26.72 21.84
CA ALA A 339 9.76 26.69 23.25
C ALA A 339 10.85 25.98 24.09
N THR A 340 11.33 24.81 23.65
CA THR A 340 12.41 24.08 24.34
C THR A 340 13.73 24.84 24.30
N ALA A 341 14.05 25.41 23.14
CA ALA A 341 15.26 26.18 22.93
C ALA A 341 15.32 27.42 23.85
N SER A 342 14.18 28.08 24.10
CA SER A 342 14.10 29.24 25.02
C SER A 342 14.43 28.93 26.48
N VAL A 343 14.46 27.65 26.86
CA VAL A 343 14.82 27.17 28.22
C VAL A 343 16.28 26.69 28.27
N GLY A 344 16.90 26.44 27.11
CA GLY A 344 18.28 25.94 26.97
C GLY A 344 19.33 27.03 26.70
N ASN A 345 20.58 26.60 26.54
CA ASN A 345 21.75 27.46 26.40
C ASN A 345 21.70 28.33 25.11
N ASP A 346 21.83 29.66 25.23
CA ASP A 346 21.61 30.66 24.16
C ASP A 346 22.48 30.48 22.89
N ASN A 347 23.61 29.78 22.98
CA ASN A 347 24.54 29.61 21.86
C ASN A 347 24.07 28.61 20.80
N VAL A 348 23.42 27.50 21.19
CA VAL A 348 22.90 26.49 20.23
C VAL A 348 21.71 27.06 19.45
N LEU A 349 20.94 27.94 20.11
CA LEU A 349 19.85 28.70 19.52
C LEU A 349 20.29 29.60 18.37
N ALA A 350 21.43 30.30 18.53
CA ALA A 350 21.87 31.29 17.57
C ALA A 350 22.29 30.66 16.23
N GLU A 351 22.90 29.47 16.29
CA GLU A 351 23.37 28.73 15.11
C GLU A 351 22.20 28.12 14.34
N ALA A 352 21.28 27.43 15.04
CA ALA A 352 20.07 26.87 14.40
C ALA A 352 19.08 27.96 13.93
N ALA A 353 19.00 29.10 14.62
CA ALA A 353 18.22 30.25 14.18
C ALA A 353 18.80 30.91 12.93
N ALA A 354 20.12 30.92 12.76
CA ALA A 354 20.77 31.46 11.57
C ALA A 354 20.43 30.61 10.32
N ASP A 355 20.50 29.29 10.44
CA ASP A 355 20.16 28.35 9.37
C ASP A 355 18.68 28.41 8.96
N LEU A 356 17.77 28.56 9.92
CA LEU A 356 16.33 28.71 9.67
C LEU A 356 15.93 30.16 9.32
N ASN A 357 16.90 31.08 9.18
CA ASN A 357 16.66 32.50 8.91
C ASN A 357 15.73 33.18 9.93
N ILE A 358 15.72 32.72 11.17
CA ILE A 358 14.87 33.21 12.27
C ILE A 358 15.43 34.55 12.75
N ARG A 359 14.78 35.64 12.35
CA ARG A 359 15.17 36.98 12.78
C ARG A 359 14.59 37.30 14.16
N ALA A 360 15.46 37.59 15.12
CA ALA A 360 15.05 38.17 16.40
C ALA A 360 14.41 39.55 16.15
N LYS A 361 13.14 39.72 16.53
CA LYS A 361 12.51 41.03 16.49
C LYS A 361 13.24 41.97 17.45
N LYS A 362 13.84 43.05 16.92
CA LYS A 362 14.19 44.20 17.77
C LYS A 362 12.90 44.66 18.45
N PRO A 363 12.87 44.80 19.79
CA PRO A 363 11.68 45.29 20.48
C PRO A 363 11.33 46.64 19.86
N ARG A 364 10.22 46.71 19.14
CA ARG A 364 9.70 47.98 18.62
C ARG A 364 9.39 48.82 19.84
N ARG A 365 10.23 49.81 20.11
CA ARG A 365 10.06 50.81 21.17
C ARG A 365 8.67 51.40 20.99
N GLY A 366 7.75 50.99 21.87
CA GLY A 366 6.33 51.30 21.75
C GLY A 366 6.15 52.81 21.61
N ARG A 367 5.38 53.21 20.60
CA ARG A 367 4.84 54.58 20.54
C ARG A 367 3.87 54.67 21.73
N ARG A 368 4.22 55.44 22.76
CA ARG A 368 3.30 55.87 23.83
C ARG A 368 2.17 56.66 23.14
N GLY A 369 1.11 55.96 22.76
CA GLY A 369 -0.10 56.52 22.18
C GLY A 369 -1.27 56.19 23.08
N LEU A 370 -2.00 57.23 23.48
CA LEU A 370 -3.09 57.28 24.44
C LEU A 370 -3.95 56.01 24.49
N ALA A 371 -4.00 55.40 25.68
CA ALA A 371 -5.06 54.49 26.06
C ALA A 371 -6.27 55.31 26.54
N THR A 372 -7.36 55.32 25.78
CA THR A 372 -8.70 55.63 26.32
C THR A 372 -9.25 54.33 26.92
N ALA A 373 -8.95 54.10 28.20
CA ALA A 373 -9.55 53.01 28.95
C ALA A 373 -11.00 53.35 29.31
N THR A 374 -11.94 52.49 28.92
CA THR A 374 -13.27 52.46 29.51
C THR A 374 -13.20 51.88 30.91
N ILE A 375 -13.64 52.71 31.84
CA ILE A 375 -13.74 52.50 33.28
C ILE A 375 -14.59 51.25 33.58
N SER A 376 -14.04 50.31 34.36
CA SER A 376 -14.83 49.35 35.13
C SER A 376 -14.45 49.48 36.59
N LEU A 377 -15.32 50.12 37.36
CA LEU A 377 -15.24 50.26 38.81
C LEU A 377 -15.72 48.98 39.47
N ARG A 378 -14.88 48.33 40.27
CA ARG A 378 -15.28 47.63 41.50
C ARG A 378 -14.08 47.45 42.44
N SER A 379 -14.16 48.19 43.54
CA SER A 379 -13.72 47.94 44.92
C SER A 379 -12.35 47.29 45.20
N SER A 380 -11.56 48.09 45.90
CA SER A 380 -10.27 47.89 46.55
C SER A 380 -10.22 46.85 47.69
N SER A 381 -9.06 46.21 47.85
CA SER A 381 -8.46 45.78 49.11
C SER A 381 -6.95 46.09 49.08
N PRO A 382 -6.35 46.66 50.15
CA PRO A 382 -4.95 47.07 50.14
C PRO A 382 -4.00 46.06 50.80
N ASP A 383 -2.71 46.28 50.53
CA ASP A 383 -1.51 45.82 51.23
C ASP A 383 -0.96 44.43 50.91
N ALA A 384 0.07 44.40 50.05
CA ALA A 384 1.42 43.99 50.48
C ALA A 384 2.49 44.25 49.39
N ALA A 385 3.47 45.07 49.79
CA ALA A 385 4.89 45.07 49.45
C ALA A 385 5.38 44.62 48.05
N SER A 386 5.96 45.61 47.38
CA SER A 386 6.89 45.56 46.26
C SER A 386 7.98 44.48 46.33
N SER A 387 8.08 43.66 45.29
CA SER A 387 9.37 43.16 44.79
C SER A 387 9.48 43.49 43.31
N SER A 388 10.47 44.32 42.97
CA SER A 388 10.85 44.69 41.61
C SER A 388 11.51 43.48 40.93
N ARG A 389 10.68 42.59 40.37
CA ARG A 389 11.15 41.56 39.45
C ARG A 389 11.72 42.22 38.20
N PRO A 390 12.97 41.91 37.78
CA PRO A 390 13.48 42.39 36.51
C PRO A 390 12.57 41.85 35.40
N SER A 391 12.03 42.75 34.58
CA SER A 391 11.27 42.37 33.40
C SER A 391 12.26 41.76 32.39
N LEU A 392 12.45 40.44 32.48
CA LEU A 392 13.08 39.66 31.43
C LEU A 392 12.24 39.89 30.17
N SER A 393 12.73 40.76 29.29
CA SER A 393 12.14 40.98 27.98
C SER A 393 12.27 39.68 27.20
N THR A 394 11.25 38.83 27.27
CA THR A 394 11.17 37.59 26.52
C THR A 394 11.27 37.98 25.04
N ARG A 395 12.42 37.70 24.43
CA ARG A 395 12.62 37.92 22.99
C ARG A 395 11.62 37.00 22.29
N ARG A 396 10.59 37.60 21.68
CA ARG A 396 9.67 36.85 20.82
C ARG A 396 10.35 36.65 19.47
N PHE A 397 10.77 35.43 19.20
CA PHE A 397 11.20 35.01 17.88
C PHE A 397 10.00 34.95 16.93
N GLU A 398 10.15 35.43 15.70
CA GLU A 398 9.14 35.21 14.66
C GLU A 398 9.43 33.91 13.95
N ILE A 399 8.45 33.00 13.97
CA ILE A 399 8.55 31.73 13.24
C ILE A 399 8.58 32.05 11.74
N PRO A 400 9.62 31.62 11.01
CA PRO A 400 9.71 31.83 9.58
C PRO A 400 8.53 31.14 8.92
N LYS A 401 7.87 31.85 7.99
CA LYS A 401 6.74 31.31 7.26
C LYS A 401 7.25 30.39 6.17
N ILE A 402 7.27 29.09 6.46
CA ILE A 402 7.59 28.05 5.48
C ILE A 402 6.28 27.59 4.83
N ARG A 403 6.28 27.44 3.51
CA ARG A 403 5.18 26.88 2.73
C ARG A 403 5.62 25.61 2.00
N ILE A 404 4.72 24.67 1.83
CA ILE A 404 4.99 23.42 1.13
C ILE A 404 4.26 23.45 -0.21
N LEU A 405 5.01 23.23 -1.28
CA LEU A 405 4.50 23.08 -2.62
C LEU A 405 3.73 21.76 -2.74
N PRO A 406 2.42 21.78 -3.07
CA PRO A 406 1.63 20.57 -3.24
C PRO A 406 2.18 19.69 -4.38
N PRO A 407 2.35 18.37 -4.16
CA PRO A 407 2.65 17.44 -5.24
C PRO A 407 1.47 17.35 -6.20
N LEU A 408 1.75 16.88 -7.41
CA LEU A 408 0.72 16.58 -8.40
C LEU A 408 -0.01 15.28 -8.01
N PRO A 409 -1.29 15.13 -8.37
CA PRO A 409 -2.00 13.88 -8.11
C PRO A 409 -1.46 12.76 -9.01
N THR A 410 -1.37 11.55 -8.45
CA THR A 410 -0.83 10.34 -9.10
C THR A 410 -1.90 9.31 -9.45
N LEU A 411 -3.10 9.44 -8.91
CA LEU A 411 -4.21 8.51 -9.17
C LEU A 411 -4.55 8.49 -10.66
N THR A 412 -4.49 7.31 -11.28
CA THR A 412 -4.81 7.07 -12.70
C THR A 412 -6.14 6.35 -12.87
N THR A 413 -6.57 5.55 -11.88
CA THR A 413 -7.85 4.84 -11.93
C THR A 413 -8.53 4.79 -10.56
N LEU A 414 -9.86 4.91 -10.57
CA LEU A 414 -10.70 4.65 -9.42
C LEU A 414 -11.80 3.65 -9.82
N SER A 415 -11.92 2.56 -9.09
CA SER A 415 -12.90 1.50 -9.40
C SER A 415 -13.86 1.32 -8.24
N MET A 416 -15.15 1.46 -8.52
CA MET A 416 -16.22 1.45 -7.52
C MET A 416 -17.47 0.78 -8.08
N ALA A 417 -17.65 -0.50 -7.83
CA ALA A 417 -18.89 -1.20 -8.14
C ALA A 417 -20.04 -0.64 -7.27
N ALA A 418 -20.92 0.12 -7.91
CA ALA A 418 -22.12 0.64 -7.27
C ALA A 418 -23.31 -0.21 -7.69
N SER A 419 -23.65 -1.22 -6.89
CA SER A 419 -24.80 -2.12 -7.13
C SER A 419 -26.15 -1.41 -7.22
N SER A 420 -26.24 -0.16 -6.76
CA SER A 420 -27.40 0.72 -6.81
C SER A 420 -27.49 1.57 -8.07
N ILE A 421 -26.37 1.80 -8.77
CA ILE A 421 -26.32 2.66 -9.94
C ILE A 421 -26.61 1.79 -11.16
N LYS A 422 -27.69 2.14 -11.88
CA LYS A 422 -28.02 1.47 -13.13
C LYS A 422 -26.92 1.73 -14.17
N PRO A 423 -26.54 0.75 -15.01
CA PRO A 423 -25.52 0.94 -16.05
C PRO A 423 -25.74 2.17 -16.93
N ASP A 424 -27.00 2.51 -17.23
CA ASP A 424 -27.36 3.70 -18.01
C ASP A 424 -26.92 5.03 -17.37
N MET A 425 -26.70 5.04 -16.05
CA MET A 425 -26.25 6.21 -15.30
C MET A 425 -24.73 6.33 -15.21
N TYR A 426 -23.97 5.29 -15.61
CA TYR A 426 -22.50 5.32 -15.54
C TYR A 426 -21.89 6.51 -16.29
N PRO A 427 -22.34 6.86 -17.52
CA PRO A 427 -21.78 8.01 -18.23
C PRO A 427 -21.95 9.34 -17.48
N VAL A 428 -23.09 9.51 -16.78
CA VAL A 428 -23.38 10.71 -15.98
C VAL A 428 -22.42 10.79 -14.79
N SER A 429 -22.27 9.71 -14.03
CA SER A 429 -21.36 9.65 -12.89
C SER A 429 -19.89 9.85 -13.29
N ILE A 430 -19.48 9.28 -14.42
CA ILE A 430 -18.14 9.50 -14.99
C ILE A 430 -17.95 10.97 -15.36
N THR A 431 -18.90 11.58 -16.06
CA THR A 431 -18.82 13.00 -16.45
C THR A 431 -18.78 13.93 -15.23
N GLU A 432 -19.56 13.66 -14.19
CA GLU A 432 -19.52 14.41 -12.93
C GLU A 432 -18.16 14.31 -12.24
N PHE A 433 -17.61 13.10 -12.17
CA PHE A 433 -16.28 12.85 -11.62
C PHE A 433 -15.19 13.61 -12.40
N GLU A 434 -15.21 13.55 -13.73
CA GLU A 434 -14.28 14.26 -14.61
C GLU A 434 -14.37 15.78 -14.42
N ALA A 435 -15.59 16.32 -14.32
CA ALA A 435 -15.81 17.75 -14.07
C ALA A 435 -15.25 18.18 -12.70
N GLY A 436 -15.49 17.38 -11.66
CA GLY A 436 -14.93 17.60 -10.33
C GLY A 436 -13.39 17.55 -10.32
N TRP A 437 -12.82 16.57 -11.00
CA TRP A 437 -11.36 16.46 -11.17
C TRP A 437 -10.78 17.70 -11.84
N ALA A 438 -11.36 18.13 -12.97
CA ALA A 438 -10.90 19.31 -13.70
C ALA A 438 -10.97 20.59 -12.82
N GLU A 439 -12.04 20.75 -12.02
CA GLU A 439 -12.15 21.85 -11.06
C GLU A 439 -11.03 21.79 -10.00
N GLY A 440 -10.74 20.60 -9.49
CA GLY A 440 -9.65 20.36 -8.54
C GLY A 440 -8.27 20.69 -9.12
N ILE A 441 -7.99 20.25 -10.35
CA ILE A 441 -6.74 20.56 -11.07
C ILE A 441 -6.59 22.07 -11.29
N ALA A 442 -7.66 22.78 -11.66
CA ALA A 442 -7.63 24.24 -11.80
C ALA A 442 -7.31 24.93 -10.45
N GLN A 443 -7.89 24.45 -9.35
CA GLN A 443 -7.60 24.97 -8.00
C GLN A 443 -6.15 24.67 -7.55
N LEU A 444 -5.64 23.49 -7.88
CA LEU A 444 -4.23 23.13 -7.65
C LEU A 444 -3.30 24.07 -8.42
N ALA A 445 -3.58 24.34 -9.69
CA ALA A 445 -2.82 25.26 -10.53
C ALA A 445 -2.77 26.68 -9.92
N VAL A 446 -3.92 27.21 -9.49
CA VAL A 446 -4.01 28.51 -8.80
C VAL A 446 -3.21 28.52 -7.50
N THR A 447 -3.26 27.42 -6.73
CA THR A 447 -2.53 27.28 -5.48
C THR A 447 -1.02 27.32 -5.71
N ARG A 448 -0.52 26.55 -6.69
CA ARG A 448 0.90 26.51 -7.06
C ARG A 448 1.38 27.86 -7.61
N ALA A 449 0.60 28.53 -8.44
CA ALA A 449 0.88 29.89 -8.92
C ALA A 449 0.98 30.93 -7.79
N ARG A 450 0.12 30.82 -6.77
CA ARG A 450 0.18 31.68 -5.57
C ARG A 450 1.44 31.42 -4.74
N LEU A 451 1.85 30.16 -4.62
CA LEU A 451 3.09 29.80 -3.94
C LEU A 451 4.31 30.33 -4.69
N ARG A 452 4.30 30.29 -6.03
CA ARG A 452 5.33 30.92 -6.87
C ARG A 452 5.45 32.43 -6.60
N ALA A 453 4.32 33.14 -6.58
CA ALA A 453 4.30 34.57 -6.22
C ALA A 453 4.80 34.81 -4.78
N SER A 454 4.48 33.92 -3.85
CA SER A 454 4.97 33.99 -2.46
C SER A 454 6.48 33.78 -2.37
N ALA A 455 7.02 32.83 -3.13
CA ALA A 455 8.46 32.58 -3.23
C ALA A 455 9.21 33.80 -3.76
N ARG A 456 8.68 34.44 -4.81
CA ARG A 456 9.22 35.71 -5.35
C ARG A 456 9.20 36.85 -4.33
N ASN A 457 8.24 36.84 -3.41
CA ASN A 457 8.14 37.80 -2.30
C ASN A 457 9.01 37.42 -1.09
N GLY A 458 9.88 36.42 -1.21
CA GLY A 458 10.82 36.01 -0.16
C GLY A 458 10.25 35.04 0.88
N VAL A 459 9.09 34.42 0.62
CA VAL A 459 8.58 33.33 1.46
C VAL A 459 9.34 32.05 1.10
N ARG A 460 9.86 31.32 2.09
CA ARG A 460 10.52 30.02 1.87
C ARG A 460 9.48 29.00 1.42
N VAL A 461 9.68 28.41 0.25
CA VAL A 461 8.84 27.33 -0.28
C VAL A 461 9.70 26.08 -0.39
N VAL A 462 9.22 24.98 0.19
CA VAL A 462 9.84 23.66 0.10
C VAL A 462 8.92 22.70 -0.66
N ARG A 463 9.44 21.61 -1.23
CA ARG A 463 8.67 20.53 -1.85
C ARG A 463 9.05 19.19 -1.24
N PHE A 464 8.22 18.17 -1.47
CA PHE A 464 8.59 16.80 -1.13
C PHE A 464 9.77 16.36 -2.01
N MET A 465 10.76 15.68 -1.42
CA MET A 465 11.83 15.06 -2.18
C MET A 465 11.27 13.92 -3.06
N GLU A 466 11.78 13.81 -4.28
CA GLU A 466 11.57 12.62 -5.13
C GLU A 466 12.56 11.56 -4.64
N ASP A 467 12.08 10.37 -4.30
CA ASP A 467 12.83 9.36 -3.57
C ASP A 467 14.10 8.92 -4.30
N SER A 468 15.27 9.03 -3.64
CA SER A 468 16.46 8.17 -3.85
C SER A 468 17.73 8.58 -3.05
N GLU A 469 17.80 9.72 -2.37
CA GLU A 469 19.07 10.16 -1.74
C GLU A 469 19.01 10.48 -0.24
N SER A 470 18.09 9.89 0.52
CA SER A 470 18.02 10.07 1.98
C SER A 470 18.88 9.08 2.77
N ASP A 471 20.08 8.74 2.29
CA ASP A 471 21.11 8.01 3.06
C ASP A 471 22.00 8.96 3.88
N SER A 472 21.64 10.24 3.96
CA SER A 472 22.33 11.19 4.82
C SER A 472 22.08 10.83 6.28
N GLN A 473 23.08 10.17 6.89
CA GLN A 473 23.34 10.02 8.34
C GLN A 473 23.48 11.36 9.08
N ASP A 474 22.87 12.44 8.59
CA ASP A 474 22.94 13.75 9.21
C ASP A 474 21.80 13.85 10.22
N GLY A 475 22.09 13.41 11.45
CA GLY A 475 21.16 13.37 12.59
C GLY A 475 20.73 14.74 13.10
N GLY A 476 20.31 15.66 12.22
CA GLY A 476 20.27 17.09 12.54
C GLY A 476 18.93 17.82 12.44
N ARG A 477 17.90 17.31 11.74
CA ARG A 477 16.70 18.15 11.45
C ARG A 477 15.39 17.37 11.49
N GLU A 478 15.09 16.79 12.65
CA GLU A 478 13.75 16.33 13.02
C GLU A 478 12.72 17.39 12.54
N GLY A 479 11.78 17.08 11.65
CA GLY A 479 10.76 18.04 11.18
C GLY A 479 10.87 18.58 9.74
N LEU A 480 12.07 18.75 9.17
CA LEU A 480 12.26 19.10 7.74
C LEU A 480 12.58 17.89 6.84
N GLU A 481 12.69 16.71 7.45
CA GLU A 481 12.88 15.44 6.75
C GLU A 481 11.87 15.24 5.61
N GLY A 482 12.35 14.72 4.48
CA GLY A 482 11.54 14.52 3.27
C GLY A 482 11.21 15.80 2.49
N LEU A 483 11.73 16.97 2.89
CA LEU A 483 11.47 18.25 2.22
C LEU A 483 12.76 18.91 1.71
N GLU A 484 12.71 19.46 0.50
CA GLU A 484 13.81 20.23 -0.10
C GLU A 484 13.35 21.64 -0.50
N ASP A 485 14.29 22.59 -0.48
CA ASP A 485 14.02 23.97 -0.87
C ASP A 485 13.75 24.09 -2.37
N VAL A 486 12.64 24.74 -2.73
CA VAL A 486 12.33 25.04 -4.13
C VAL A 486 13.01 26.35 -4.51
N ASN A 487 13.86 26.30 -5.54
CA ASN A 487 14.43 27.52 -6.10
C ASN A 487 13.30 28.40 -6.64
N LYS A 488 13.24 29.66 -6.19
CA LYS A 488 12.24 30.66 -6.62
C LYS A 488 12.20 30.89 -8.14
N ASP A 489 13.31 30.60 -8.82
CA ASP A 489 13.49 30.76 -10.25
C ASP A 489 13.24 29.45 -11.03
N ASP A 490 13.04 28.32 -10.33
CA ASP A 490 12.66 27.05 -10.94
C ASP A 490 11.18 27.08 -11.34
N GLN A 491 10.95 27.42 -12.60
CA GLN A 491 9.62 27.48 -13.17
C GLN A 491 8.95 26.09 -13.27
N ALA A 492 9.72 25.05 -13.53
CA ALA A 492 9.19 23.70 -13.71
C ALA A 492 8.60 23.16 -12.40
N ALA A 493 9.22 23.48 -11.26
CA ALA A 493 8.70 23.09 -9.96
C ALA A 493 7.31 23.66 -9.66
N PHE A 494 6.99 24.89 -10.08
CA PHE A 494 5.69 25.52 -9.78
C PHE A 494 4.63 25.30 -10.86
N ASP A 495 5.06 25.21 -12.12
CA ASP A 495 4.13 25.11 -13.22
C ASP A 495 3.41 23.76 -13.19
N MET A 496 2.25 23.72 -13.82
CA MET A 496 1.56 22.47 -14.13
C MET A 496 2.17 21.97 -15.44
N PRO A 497 2.78 20.77 -15.54
CA PRO A 497 3.22 20.19 -16.79
C PRO A 497 2.22 20.43 -17.92
N VAL A 498 2.66 21.19 -18.91
CA VAL A 498 1.89 21.48 -20.11
C VAL A 498 2.01 20.28 -21.04
N GLU A 499 0.92 19.90 -21.71
CA GLU A 499 0.89 18.87 -22.74
C GLU A 499 2.10 19.02 -23.68
N ILE A 500 3.07 18.11 -23.55
CA ILE A 500 4.09 17.92 -24.59
C ILE A 500 3.35 17.19 -25.71
N GLY A 501 3.50 17.66 -26.95
CA GLY A 501 2.67 17.37 -28.14
C GLY A 501 2.50 15.90 -28.58
N ASP A 502 2.81 14.92 -27.72
CA ASP A 502 2.55 13.49 -27.88
C ASP A 502 1.11 13.09 -27.50
N GLY A 503 0.25 14.04 -27.12
CA GLY A 503 -1.18 13.81 -26.87
C GLY A 503 -1.50 13.03 -25.58
N ARG A 504 -0.54 12.93 -24.65
CA ARG A 504 -0.83 12.47 -23.28
C ARG A 504 -1.13 13.69 -22.42
N ASP A 505 -2.41 13.93 -22.18
CA ASP A 505 -2.88 14.91 -21.19
C ASP A 505 -2.32 14.53 -19.82
N VAL A 506 -1.33 15.28 -19.32
CA VAL A 506 -0.67 15.00 -18.03
C VAL A 506 -1.67 15.08 -16.86
N TYR A 507 -2.84 15.68 -17.07
CA TYR A 507 -3.91 15.80 -16.09
C TYR A 507 -5.23 15.18 -16.52
N ARG A 508 -5.17 14.17 -17.40
CA ARG A 508 -6.34 13.37 -17.72
C ARG A 508 -7.02 12.90 -16.43
N ALA A 509 -8.33 13.04 -16.36
CA ALA A 509 -9.09 12.53 -15.24
C ALA A 509 -8.85 11.02 -15.06
N PRO A 510 -8.73 10.53 -13.81
CA PRO A 510 -8.60 9.11 -13.55
C PRO A 510 -9.75 8.34 -14.20
N VAL A 511 -9.47 7.15 -14.72
CA VAL A 511 -10.51 6.29 -15.28
C VAL A 511 -11.40 5.81 -14.14
N LEU A 512 -12.62 6.34 -14.06
CA LEU A 512 -13.65 5.87 -13.14
C LEU A 512 -14.35 4.64 -13.74
N CYS A 513 -14.24 3.49 -13.07
CA CYS A 513 -14.89 2.26 -13.49
C CYS A 513 -15.94 1.80 -12.49
N LEU A 514 -17.18 1.65 -12.96
CA LEU A 514 -18.33 1.28 -12.14
C LEU A 514 -18.84 -0.16 -12.41
N ALA A 515 -18.17 -0.89 -13.31
CA ALA A 515 -18.61 -2.21 -13.77
C ALA A 515 -18.49 -3.32 -12.71
N GLY A 516 -17.62 -3.15 -11.71
CA GLY A 516 -17.37 -4.16 -10.67
C GLY A 516 -16.74 -5.44 -11.21
N ASP A 517 -17.15 -6.60 -10.68
CA ASP A 517 -16.63 -7.92 -11.12
C ASP A 517 -17.25 -8.41 -12.46
N ALA A 518 -17.98 -7.57 -13.20
CA ALA A 518 -18.62 -7.98 -14.45
C ALA A 518 -17.59 -8.18 -15.58
N GLU A 519 -17.66 -9.31 -16.31
CA GLU A 519 -16.74 -9.59 -17.43
C GLU A 519 -16.82 -8.59 -18.60
N VAL A 520 -17.88 -7.76 -18.64
CA VAL A 520 -18.18 -6.84 -19.74
C VAL A 520 -18.50 -5.45 -19.18
N GLY A 521 -18.15 -4.40 -19.93
CA GLY A 521 -18.44 -3.01 -19.55
C GLY A 521 -17.28 -2.28 -18.87
N HIS A 522 -16.10 -2.90 -18.79
CA HIS A 522 -14.88 -2.23 -18.36
C HIS A 522 -14.34 -1.29 -19.44
N SER A 523 -14.02 -0.05 -19.05
CA SER A 523 -13.23 0.85 -19.89
C SER A 523 -11.80 0.34 -20.04
N GLU A 524 -11.18 0.58 -21.20
CA GLU A 524 -9.78 0.24 -21.42
C GLU A 524 -8.88 0.91 -20.38
N GLY A 525 -8.00 0.14 -19.77
CA GLY A 525 -7.07 0.63 -18.74
C GLY A 525 -7.71 0.93 -17.39
N CYS A 526 -8.94 0.49 -17.12
CA CYS A 526 -9.54 0.67 -15.80
C CYS A 526 -8.81 -0.12 -14.70
N GLY A 527 -9.02 0.27 -13.44
CA GLY A 527 -8.41 -0.38 -12.28
C GLY A 527 -8.68 -1.89 -12.23
N HIS A 528 -9.89 -2.35 -12.58
CA HIS A 528 -10.23 -3.78 -12.68
C HIS A 528 -9.37 -4.54 -13.71
N ALA A 529 -9.15 -3.94 -14.89
CA ALA A 529 -8.31 -4.54 -15.93
C ALA A 529 -6.85 -4.63 -15.48
N VAL A 530 -6.35 -3.60 -14.77
CA VAL A 530 -5.02 -3.64 -14.16
C VAL A 530 -4.95 -4.71 -13.07
N ALA A 531 -5.98 -4.80 -12.20
CA ALA A 531 -6.11 -5.83 -11.18
C ALA A 531 -5.97 -7.24 -11.79
N SER A 532 -6.65 -7.52 -12.90
CA SER A 532 -6.60 -8.84 -13.55
C SER A 532 -5.19 -9.27 -13.97
N ARG A 533 -4.27 -8.32 -14.19
CA ARG A 533 -2.87 -8.57 -14.53
C ARG A 533 -1.99 -8.79 -13.30
N ILE A 534 -2.28 -8.07 -12.22
CA ILE A 534 -1.53 -8.18 -10.95
C ILE A 534 -1.92 -9.47 -10.21
N TRP A 535 -3.22 -9.72 -10.11
CA TRP A 535 -3.76 -10.83 -9.35
C TRP A 535 -3.82 -12.07 -10.23
N VAL A 536 -2.70 -12.79 -10.31
CA VAL A 536 -2.58 -14.04 -11.08
C VAL A 536 -3.61 -15.06 -10.54
N GLY A 537 -4.68 -15.27 -11.30
CA GLY A 537 -5.73 -16.27 -11.07
C GLY A 537 -5.78 -17.30 -12.17
#